data_AF-A0A9D6JV64-F1
#
_entry.id   AF-A0A9D6JV64-F1
#
_cell.length_a   1.000
_cell.length_b   1.000
_cell.length_c   1.000
_cell.angle_alpha   90.00
_cell.angle_beta   90.00
_cell.angle_gamma   90.00
#
_symmetry.space_group_name_H-M   'P 1'
#
loop_
_entity.id
_entity.type
_entity.pdbx_description
1 polymer ?
#
loop_
_entity_poly.entity_id
_entity_poly.type
_entity_poly.pdbx_seq_one_letter_code
_entity_poly.pdbx_strand_id
1 'polypeptide(L)' 'MASTRLGEHRHLARPAALGLFFLNAMAVISYPQLRQFECPSAIDAHFYWAALLTALFVYGPGKFSLDCGWSRR' A
#
# COMPACT_ATOMS: atom_id res chain seq x y z
N MET A 1 -15.99 5.71 25.97
CA MET A 1 -15.07 6.86 25.78
C MET A 1 -13.71 6.47 25.15
N ALA A 2 -13.67 5.48 24.23
CA ALA A 2 -12.41 4.98 23.62
C ALA A 2 -12.39 5.05 22.07
N SER A 3 -13.38 5.69 21.44
CA SER A 3 -13.57 5.65 19.98
C SER A 3 -12.91 6.81 19.22
N THR A 4 -12.37 7.82 19.89
CA THR A 4 -11.90 9.05 19.23
C THR A 4 -10.43 9.03 18.81
N ARG A 5 -9.57 8.20 19.42
CA ARG A 5 -8.12 8.16 19.11
C ARG A 5 -7.73 7.39 17.84
N LEU A 6 -8.57 6.49 17.34
CA LEU A 6 -8.31 5.75 16.09
C LEU A 6 -8.65 6.57 14.83
N GLY A 7 -9.40 7.67 14.98
CA GLY A 7 -9.82 8.52 13.87
C GLY A 7 -8.71 9.42 13.32
N GLU A 8 -7.81 9.90 14.18
CA GLU A 8 -6.81 10.92 13.83
C GLU A 8 -5.74 10.40 12.86
N HIS A 9 -5.34 9.13 12.99
CA HIS A 9 -4.29 8.54 12.15
C HIS A 9 -4.81 7.86 10.88
N ARG A 10 -6.13 7.69 10.70
CA ARG A 10 -6.71 7.02 9.52
C ARG A 10 -6.36 7.75 8.21
N HIS A 11 -6.14 9.05 8.29
CA HIS A 11 -5.75 9.89 7.16
C HIS A 11 -4.33 9.61 6.65
N LEU A 12 -3.46 9.01 7.47
CA LEU A 12 -2.07 8.72 7.12
C LEU A 12 -1.93 7.45 6.27
N ALA A 13 -2.88 6.52 6.36
CA ALA A 13 -2.76 5.20 5.74
C ALA A 13 -2.63 5.26 4.20
N ARG A 14 -3.37 6.15 3.53
CA ARG A 14 -3.34 6.29 2.07
C ARG A 14 -2.06 6.97 1.55
N PRO A 15 -1.64 8.14 2.07
CA PRO A 15 -0.35 8.71 1.67
C PRO A 15 0.83 7.80 2.08
N ALA A 16 0.73 7.07 3.19
CA ALA A 16 1.72 6.06 3.56
C ALA A 16 1.75 4.90 2.54
N ALA A 17 0.60 4.38 2.10
CA ALA A 17 0.54 3.33 1.08
C ALA A 17 1.15 3.79 -0.25
N LEU A 18 0.88 5.04 -0.65
CA LEU A 18 1.47 5.64 -1.85
C LEU A 18 2.99 5.81 -1.70
N GLY A 19 3.47 6.33 -0.56
CA GLY A 19 4.90 6.45 -0.28
C GLY A 19 5.61 5.10 -0.27
N LEU A 20 5.01 4.09 0.37
CA LEU A 20 5.53 2.72 0.39
C LEU A 20 5.54 2.10 -1.01
N PHE A 21 4.57 2.41 -1.88
CA PHE A 21 4.57 1.94 -3.26
C PHE A 21 5.78 2.50 -4.04
N PHE A 22 6.08 3.79 -3.86
CA PHE A 22 7.27 4.39 -4.48
C PHE A 22 8.57 3.80 -3.91
N LEU A 23 8.66 3.58 -2.59
CA LEU A 23 9.83 2.94 -1.99
C LEU A 23 10.00 1.49 -2.46
N ASN A 24 8.91 0.76 -2.65
CA ASN A 24 8.92 -0.59 -3.23
C ASN A 24 9.45 -0.57 -4.69
N ALA A 25 9.02 0.40 -5.50
CA ALA A 25 9.55 0.58 -6.86
C ALA A 25 11.02 1.01 -6.86
N MET A 26 11.40 1.93 -5.95
CA MET A 26 12.78 2.38 -5.75
C MET A 26 13.69 1.19 -5.46
N ALA A 27 13.27 0.25 -4.59
CA ALA A 27 14.04 -0.95 -4.30
C ALA A 27 14.34 -1.78 -5.56
N VAL A 28 13.33 -2.04 -6.40
CA VAL A 28 13.51 -2.79 -7.65
C VAL A 28 14.45 -2.07 -8.64
N ILE A 29 14.37 -0.74 -8.71
CA ILE A 29 15.22 0.08 -9.58
C ILE A 29 16.67 0.11 -9.07
N SER A 30 16.86 0.32 -7.77
CA SER A 30 18.18 0.46 -7.14
C SER A 30 18.97 -0.85 -7.07
N TYR A 31 18.28 -2.00 -7.02
CA TYR A 31 18.92 -3.31 -6.90
C TYR A 31 18.63 -4.18 -8.14
N PRO A 32 19.37 -3.99 -9.24
CA PRO A 32 19.18 -4.80 -10.46
C PRO A 32 19.41 -6.29 -10.22
N GLN A 33 20.20 -6.68 -9.21
CA GLN A 33 20.36 -8.07 -8.80
C GLN A 33 19.04 -8.76 -8.38
N LEU A 34 18.03 -8.01 -7.93
CA LEU A 34 16.70 -8.57 -7.62
C LEU A 34 15.99 -9.14 -8.85
N ARG A 35 16.41 -8.72 -10.06
CA ARG A 35 15.87 -9.19 -11.34
C ARG A 35 16.71 -10.32 -11.94
N GLN A 36 17.78 -10.74 -11.27
CA GLN A 36 18.65 -11.82 -11.71
C GLN A 36 18.17 -13.17 -11.17
N PHE A 37 18.57 -14.25 -11.85
CA PHE A 37 18.16 -15.63 -11.53
C PHE A 37 18.67 -16.15 -10.18
N GLU A 38 19.49 -15.37 -9.48
CA GLU A 38 20.06 -15.73 -8.17
C GLU A 38 18.99 -15.76 -7.07
N CYS A 39 17.90 -14.99 -7.20
CA CYS A 39 16.79 -15.01 -6.25
C CYS A 39 15.44 -14.66 -6.93
N PRO A 40 14.81 -15.62 -7.64
CA PRO A 40 13.58 -15.38 -8.41
C PRO A 40 12.44 -14.85 -7.54
N SER A 41 12.36 -15.28 -6.28
CA SER A 41 11.29 -14.88 -5.35
C SER A 41 11.35 -13.42 -4.91
N ALA A 42 12.49 -12.75 -5.12
CA ALA A 42 12.66 -11.37 -4.69
C ALA A 42 11.77 -10.41 -5.50
N ILE A 43 11.72 -10.57 -6.83
CA ILE A 43 10.87 -9.71 -7.67
C ILE A 43 9.39 -10.01 -7.46
N ASP A 44 9.02 -11.28 -7.26
CA ASP A 44 7.65 -11.69 -7.00
C ASP A 44 7.11 -11.05 -5.72
N ALA A 45 7.91 -11.00 -4.65
CA ALA A 45 7.54 -10.33 -3.41
C ALA A 45 7.23 -8.84 -3.66
N HIS A 46 8.08 -8.13 -4.40
CA HIS A 46 7.85 -6.71 -4.71
C HIS A 46 6.60 -6.50 -5.58
N PHE A 47 6.27 -7.45 -6.45
CA PHE A 47 5.04 -7.43 -7.24
C PHE A 47 3.79 -7.59 -6.37
N TYR A 48 3.78 -8.57 -5.46
CA TYR A 48 2.68 -8.76 -4.52
C TYR A 48 2.51 -7.55 -3.59
N TRP A 49 3.60 -7.01 -3.05
CA TRP A 49 3.55 -5.80 -2.22
C TRP A 49 3.03 -4.59 -2.99
N ALA A 50 3.45 -4.41 -4.24
CA ALA A 50 2.91 -3.36 -5.11
C ALA A 50 1.38 -3.50 -5.27
N ALA A 51 0.90 -4.71 -5.59
CA ALA A 51 -0.54 -4.97 -5.75
C ALA A 51 -1.34 -4.69 -4.47
N LEU A 52 -0.84 -5.13 -3.31
CA LEU A 52 -1.49 -4.91 -2.02
C LEU A 52 -1.50 -3.42 -1.63
N LEU A 53 -0.42 -2.68 -1.89
CA LEU A 53 -0.35 -1.24 -1.62
C LEU A 53 -1.28 -0.45 -2.56
N THR A 54 -1.39 -0.86 -3.83
CA THR A 54 -2.38 -0.30 -4.75
C THR A 54 -3.80 -0.60 -4.28
N ALA A 55 -4.09 -1.83 -3.85
CA ALA A 55 -5.39 -2.18 -3.28
C ALA A 55 -5.71 -1.35 -2.03
N LEU A 56 -4.75 -1.17 -1.12
CA LEU A 56 -4.90 -0.33 0.07
C LEU A 56 -5.08 1.16 -0.30
N PHE A 57 -4.41 1.62 -1.35
CA PHE A 57 -4.62 2.97 -1.85
C PHE A 57 -6.02 3.15 -2.45
N VAL A 58 -6.54 2.18 -3.19
CA VAL A 58 -7.86 2.25 -3.84
C VAL A 58 -8.99 2.04 -2.82
N TYR A 59 -8.95 0.95 -2.05
CA TYR A 59 -10.01 0.47 -1.18
C TYR A 59 -9.79 0.76 0.32
N GLY A 60 -8.63 1.32 0.71
CA GLY A 60 -8.30 1.53 2.13
C GLY A 60 -9.23 2.49 2.88
N PRO A 61 -9.29 2.39 4.21
CA PRO A 61 -10.31 3.03 5.04
C PRO A 61 -10.23 4.57 4.98
N GLY A 62 -11.33 5.24 4.63
CA GLY A 62 -11.37 6.69 4.51
C GLY A 62 -12.56 7.22 3.71
N LYS A 63 -12.84 8.53 3.83
CA LYS A 63 -13.97 9.21 3.16
C LYS A 63 -13.85 9.22 1.62
N PHE A 64 -12.65 8.95 1.11
CA PHE A 64 -12.29 8.87 -0.31
C PHE A 64 -12.10 7.42 -0.79
N SER A 65 -12.40 6.42 0.03
CA SER A 65 -12.44 5.03 -0.44
C SER A 65 -13.63 4.82 -1.36
N LEU A 66 -13.47 4.04 -2.42
CA LEU A 66 -14.60 3.59 -3.26
C LEU A 66 -15.65 2.84 -2.42
N ASP A 67 -15.25 2.19 -1.32
CA ASP A 67 -16.15 1.52 -0.36
C ASP A 67 -16.98 2.47 0.50
N CYS A 68 -16.63 3.77 0.56
CA CYS A 68 -17.38 4.75 1.34
C CYS A 68 -18.81 4.95 0.80
N GLY A 69 -19.06 4.57 -0.47
CA GLY A 69 -20.39 4.57 -1.07
C GLY A 69 -21.29 3.40 -0.64
N TRP A 70 -20.71 2.26 -0.21
CA TRP A 70 -21.47 1.07 0.23
C TRP A 70 -21.73 1.07 1.73
N SER A 71 -20.78 1.53 2.54
CA SER A 71 -20.91 1.57 4.02
C SER A 71 -21.90 2.63 4.56
N ARG A 72 -22.49 3.45 3.68
CA ARG A 72 -23.38 4.58 4.06
C ARG A 72 -24.82 4.43 3.55
N ARG A 73 -25.17 3.30 2.94
CA ARG A 73 -26.56 2.87 2.70
C ARG A 73 -26.94 1.82 3.73
#